data_AF-A0A0W0HVM0-F1
#
_entry.id   AF-A0A0W0HVM0-F1
#
_cell.length_a   1.000
_cell.length_b   1.000
_cell.length_c   1.000
_cell.angle_alpha   90.00
_cell.angle_beta   90.00
_cell.angle_gamma   90.00
#
_symmetry.space_group_name_H-M   'P 1'
#
loop_
_entity.id
_entity.type
_entity.pdbx_description
1 polymer ?
#
loop_
_entity_poly.entity_id
_entity_poly.type
_entity_poly.pdbx_seq_one_letter_code
_entity_poly.pdbx_strand_id
1 'polypeptide(L)'
;MSELLEQIKEKVQVLVDNAEDVAEEAEDYLDEATAIDNAKKASDPRDYVPLDDLPYGEECARLRGSPNALRALADELQSLPIERLSIGELSKTLEDAEERIEDVKSTISDCTPLPPKPEDEDGEFPL
;
A
#
# COMPACT_ATOMS: atom_id res chain seq x y z
N MET A 1 24.18 8.61 24.01
CA MET A 1 24.15 7.47 23.07
C MET A 1 22.88 6.64 23.22
N SER A 2 22.32 6.46 24.43
CA SER A 2 21.04 5.75 24.58
C SER A 2 19.85 6.49 23.97
N GLU A 3 19.74 7.79 24.19
CA GLU A 3 18.58 8.60 23.76
C GLU A 3 18.42 8.69 22.23
N LEU A 4 19.51 8.90 21.49
CA LEU A 4 19.48 8.91 20.02
C LEU A 4 19.11 7.54 19.44
N LEU A 5 19.58 6.46 20.07
CA LEU A 5 19.32 5.10 19.61
C LEU A 5 17.87 4.70 19.90
N GLU A 6 17.30 5.20 20.98
CA GLU A 6 15.87 5.08 21.32
C GLU A 6 14.99 5.87 20.35
N GLN A 7 15.36 7.11 20.01
CA GLN A 7 14.70 7.90 18.97
C GLN A 7 14.72 7.20 17.59
N ILE A 8 15.84 6.57 17.23
CA ILE A 8 15.94 5.81 15.97
C ILE A 8 15.02 4.59 16.00
N LYS A 9 14.96 3.86 17.11
CA LYS A 9 14.05 2.71 17.27
C LYS A 9 12.58 3.13 17.17
N GLU A 10 12.22 4.26 17.80
CA GLU A 10 10.88 4.83 17.69
C GLU A 10 10.56 5.22 16.24
N LYS A 11 11.49 5.91 15.56
CA LYS A 11 11.31 6.27 14.14
C LYS A 11 11.16 5.04 13.24
N VAL A 12 11.95 3.98 13.46
CA VAL A 12 11.82 2.70 12.76
C VAL A 12 10.41 2.14 12.95
N GLN A 13 9.91 2.11 14.19
CA GLN A 13 8.58 1.58 14.47
C GLN A 13 7.49 2.39 13.76
N VAL A 14 7.55 3.72 13.80
CA VAL A 14 6.60 4.58 13.08
C VAL A 14 6.61 4.32 11.58
N LEU A 15 7.78 4.08 10.98
CA LEU A 15 7.88 3.77 9.55
C LEU A 15 7.36 2.38 9.20
N VAL A 16 7.57 1.41 10.07
CA VAL A 16 6.99 0.07 9.94
C VAL A 16 5.47 0.16 9.96
N ASP A 17 4.90 0.81 10.97
CA ASP A 17 3.45 0.97 11.11
C ASP A 17 2.87 1.71 9.88
N ASN A 18 3.51 2.82 9.46
CA ASN A 18 3.10 3.54 8.25
C ASN A 18 3.19 2.70 6.97
N ALA A 19 4.22 1.86 6.82
CA ALA A 19 4.37 1.00 5.66
C ALA A 19 3.28 -0.07 5.62
N GLU A 20 2.93 -0.64 6.77
CA GLU A 20 1.84 -1.61 6.90
C GLU A 20 0.48 -0.97 6.59
N ASP A 21 0.19 0.20 7.16
CA ASP A 21 -1.06 0.95 6.92
C ASP A 21 -1.23 1.30 5.43
N VAL A 22 -0.17 1.82 4.79
CA VAL A 22 -0.21 2.17 3.35
C VAL A 22 -0.28 0.91 2.48
N ALA A 23 0.31 -0.21 2.92
CA ALA A 23 0.17 -1.48 2.22
C ALA A 23 -1.26 -2.01 2.26
N GLU A 24 -1.94 -1.90 3.40
CA GLU A 24 -3.35 -2.25 3.55
C GLU A 24 -4.24 -1.36 2.69
N GLU A 25 -4.04 -0.04 2.72
CA GLU A 25 -4.77 0.91 1.87
C GLU A 25 -4.61 0.59 0.37
N ALA A 26 -3.38 0.28 -0.05
CA ALA A 26 -3.10 -0.10 -1.44
C ALA A 26 -3.75 -1.44 -1.83
N GLU A 27 -3.80 -2.41 -0.91
CA GLU A 27 -4.42 -3.72 -1.14
C GLU A 27 -5.95 -3.60 -1.24
N ASP A 28 -6.57 -2.86 -0.32
CA ASP A 28 -8.00 -2.57 -0.34
C ASP A 28 -8.41 -1.90 -1.66
N TYR A 29 -7.64 -0.90 -2.09
CA TYR A 29 -7.87 -0.23 -3.37
C TYR A 29 -7.76 -1.23 -4.53
N LEU A 30 -6.71 -2.05 -4.55
CA LEU A 30 -6.46 -3.02 -5.61
C LEU A 30 -7.55 -4.09 -5.69
N ASP A 31 -8.04 -4.58 -4.56
CA ASP A 31 -9.08 -5.61 -4.50
C ASP A 31 -10.39 -5.10 -5.09
N GLU A 32 -10.79 -3.89 -4.71
CA GLU A 32 -11.99 -3.23 -5.23
C GLU A 32 -11.87 -2.88 -6.72
N ALA A 33 -10.78 -2.23 -7.11
CA ALA A 33 -10.51 -1.86 -8.49
C ALA A 33 -10.49 -3.10 -9.40
N THR A 34 -9.83 -4.16 -8.95
CA THR A 34 -9.75 -5.44 -9.68
C THR A 34 -11.12 -6.11 -9.78
N ALA A 35 -11.96 -6.03 -8.74
CA ALA A 35 -13.31 -6.57 -8.79
C ALA A 35 -14.17 -5.86 -9.85
N ILE A 36 -14.09 -4.52 -9.92
CA ILE A 36 -14.80 -3.72 -10.92
C ILE A 36 -14.32 -4.05 -12.34
N ASP A 37 -13.00 -4.10 -12.54
CA ASP A 37 -12.40 -4.45 -13.83
C ASP A 37 -12.78 -5.86 -14.28
N ASN A 38 -12.83 -6.82 -13.36
CA ASN A 38 -13.25 -8.19 -13.65
C ASN A 38 -14.73 -8.28 -14.02
N ALA A 39 -15.61 -7.52 -13.36
CA ALA A 39 -17.01 -7.41 -13.74
C ALA A 39 -17.17 -6.79 -15.15
N LYS A 40 -16.35 -5.79 -15.48
CA LYS A 40 -16.30 -5.21 -16.83
C LYS A 40 -15.88 -6.25 -17.86
N LYS A 41 -14.82 -7.01 -17.60
CA LYS A 41 -14.35 -8.10 -18.49
C LYS A 41 -15.41 -9.16 -18.70
N ALA A 42 -16.10 -9.58 -17.64
CA ALA A 42 -17.13 -10.61 -17.71
C ALA A 42 -18.37 -10.19 -18.50
N SER A 43 -18.64 -8.88 -18.60
CA SER A 43 -19.76 -8.33 -19.38
C SER A 43 -19.38 -7.95 -20.82
N ASP A 44 -18.09 -7.93 -21.15
CA ASP A 44 -17.61 -7.59 -22.49
C ASP A 44 -17.63 -8.84 -23.40
N PRO A 45 -18.17 -8.75 -24.63
CA PRO A 45 -18.20 -9.88 -25.55
C PRO A 45 -16.81 -10.24 -26.12
N ARG A 46 -15.78 -9.44 -25.86
CA ARG A 46 -14.41 -9.71 -26.31
C ARG A 46 -13.71 -10.67 -25.35
N ASP A 47 -12.98 -11.63 -25.90
CA ASP A 47 -12.10 -12.53 -25.13
C ASP A 47 -10.93 -11.81 -24.44
N TYR A 48 -10.65 -10.56 -24.86
CA TYR A 48 -9.61 -9.71 -24.31
C TYR A 48 -10.06 -8.25 -24.26
N VAL A 49 -9.86 -7.62 -23.10
CA VAL A 49 -10.10 -6.19 -22.87
C VAL A 49 -8.74 -5.54 -22.52
N PRO A 50 -8.24 -4.60 -23.35
CA PRO A 50 -7.04 -3.80 -23.04
C PRO A 50 -7.15 -3.04 -21.72
N LEU A 51 -6.02 -2.69 -21.10
CA LEU A 51 -6.00 -1.93 -19.84
C LEU A 51 -6.70 -0.58 -19.98
N ASP A 52 -6.45 0.15 -21.07
CA ASP A 52 -7.04 1.46 -21.34
C ASP A 52 -8.58 1.43 -21.49
N ASP A 53 -9.14 0.23 -21.75
CA ASP A 53 -10.60 0.02 -21.86
C ASP A 53 -11.22 -0.40 -20.51
N LEU A 54 -10.41 -0.64 -19.49
CA LEU A 54 -10.85 -0.98 -18.14
C LEU A 54 -10.96 0.29 -17.28
N PRO A 55 -12.00 0.39 -16.43
CA PRO A 55 -12.18 1.54 -15.55
C PRO A 55 -10.97 1.86 -14.65
N TYR A 56 -10.27 0.84 -14.16
CA TYR A 56 -9.15 0.98 -13.23
C TYR A 56 -7.89 0.22 -13.69
N GLY A 57 -7.78 -0.06 -14.99
CA GLY A 57 -6.73 -0.93 -15.53
C GLY A 57 -5.33 -0.37 -15.34
N GLU A 58 -5.16 0.94 -15.53
CA GLU A 58 -3.88 1.63 -15.35
C GLU A 58 -3.50 1.73 -13.87
N GLU A 59 -4.45 2.05 -13.00
CA GLU A 59 -4.29 2.16 -11.56
C GLU A 59 -3.90 0.82 -10.95
N CYS A 60 -4.60 -0.25 -11.34
CA CYS A 60 -4.26 -1.61 -10.94
C CYS A 60 -2.86 -2.02 -11.40
N ALA A 61 -2.39 -1.51 -12.55
CA ALA A 61 -1.04 -1.78 -13.03
C ALA A 61 0.02 -0.98 -12.25
N ARG A 62 -0.24 0.29 -11.92
CA ARG A 62 0.67 1.17 -11.17
C ARG A 62 0.87 0.72 -9.73
N LEU A 63 -0.20 0.31 -9.06
CA LEU A 63 -0.15 -0.16 -7.66
C LEU A 63 0.23 -1.64 -7.52
N ARG A 64 0.30 -2.38 -8.64
CA ARG A 64 0.59 -3.81 -8.61
C ARG A 64 1.94 -4.09 -7.94
N GLY A 65 1.88 -4.75 -6.80
CA GLY A 65 3.06 -5.18 -6.05
C GLY A 65 3.54 -4.16 -5.01
N SER A 66 2.99 -2.94 -4.99
CA SER A 66 3.29 -1.95 -3.95
C SER A 66 2.98 -2.46 -2.53
N PRO A 67 1.84 -3.14 -2.25
CA PRO A 67 1.59 -3.71 -0.92
C PRO A 67 2.68 -4.67 -0.46
N ASN A 68 3.09 -5.58 -1.34
CA ASN A 68 4.14 -6.56 -1.04
C ASN A 68 5.51 -5.89 -0.87
N ALA A 69 5.81 -4.85 -1.64
CA ALA A 69 7.05 -4.09 -1.52
C ALA A 69 7.12 -3.31 -0.19
N LEU A 70 6.00 -2.73 0.25
CA LEU A 70 5.91 -2.04 1.53
C LEU A 70 6.03 -3.00 2.72
N ARG A 71 5.41 -4.19 2.64
CA ARG A 71 5.58 -5.24 3.66
C ARG A 71 7.01 -5.75 3.74
N ALA A 72 7.66 -5.97 2.59
CA ALA A 72 9.07 -6.32 2.56
C ALA A 72 9.96 -5.21 3.16
N LEU A 73 9.63 -3.94 2.91
CA LEU A 73 10.31 -2.80 3.53
C LEU A 73 10.11 -2.79 5.06
N ALA A 74 8.90 -3.05 5.55
CA ALA A 74 8.61 -3.15 6.97
C ALA A 74 9.44 -4.27 7.63
N ASP A 75 9.48 -5.46 7.02
CA ASP A 75 10.30 -6.59 7.48
C ASP A 75 11.81 -6.23 7.50
N GLU A 76 12.29 -5.57 6.45
CA GLU A 76 13.68 -5.08 6.37
C GLU A 76 13.98 -4.12 7.52
N LEU A 77 13.13 -3.12 7.76
CA LEU A 77 13.27 -2.14 8.83
C LEU A 77 13.26 -2.78 10.22
N GLN A 78 12.35 -3.73 10.49
CA GLN A 78 12.30 -4.47 11.76
C GLN A 78 13.57 -5.31 11.99
N SER A 79 14.16 -5.83 10.92
CA SER A 79 15.37 -6.66 10.99
C SER A 79 16.68 -5.88 11.08
N LEU A 80 16.62 -4.53 11.05
CA LEU A 80 17.82 -3.69 11.03
C LEU A 80 18.68 -3.91 12.29
N PRO A 81 20.00 -4.16 12.13
CA PRO A 81 20.92 -4.27 13.26
C PRO A 81 21.31 -2.87 13.76
N ILE A 82 20.36 -2.13 14.34
CA ILE A 82 20.47 -0.72 14.78
C ILE A 82 21.71 -0.48 15.67
N GLU A 83 22.09 -1.45 16.49
CA GLU A 83 23.23 -1.34 17.40
C GLU A 83 24.60 -1.51 16.72
N ARG A 84 24.62 -1.97 15.46
CA ARG A 84 25.84 -2.26 14.69
C ARG A 84 26.08 -1.31 13.53
N LEU A 85 25.05 -0.58 13.11
CA LEU A 85 25.12 0.37 12.01
C LEU A 85 25.56 1.76 12.49
N SER A 86 26.22 2.51 11.60
CA SER A 86 26.50 3.91 11.89
C SER A 86 25.22 4.74 11.79
N ILE A 87 25.17 5.87 12.52
CA ILE A 87 24.03 6.79 12.48
C ILE A 87 23.77 7.29 11.05
N GLY A 88 24.81 7.55 10.27
CA GLY A 88 24.67 8.00 8.88
C GLY A 88 24.03 6.95 7.96
N GLU A 89 24.36 5.67 8.14
CA GLU A 89 23.73 4.57 7.42
C GLU A 89 22.26 4.42 7.82
N LEU A 90 21.96 4.49 9.12
CA LEU A 90 20.58 4.42 9.63
C LEU A 90 19.74 5.58 9.12
N SER A 91 20.22 6.81 9.22
CA SER A 91 19.49 7.98 8.72
C SER A 91 19.16 7.85 7.24
N LYS A 92 20.12 7.41 6.41
CA LYS A 92 19.88 7.21 4.99
C LYS A 92 18.83 6.13 4.73
N THR A 93 18.92 4.98 5.40
CA THR A 93 17.93 3.90 5.23
C THR A 93 16.51 4.36 5.62
N LEU A 94 16.38 5.17 6.67
CA LEU A 94 15.08 5.68 7.10
C LEU A 94 14.53 6.74 6.13
N GLU A 95 15.38 7.60 5.58
CA GLU A 95 14.99 8.56 4.54
C GLU A 95 14.54 7.83 3.25
N ASP A 96 15.31 6.83 2.81
CA ASP A 96 14.96 6.00 1.65
C ASP A 96 13.63 5.24 1.87
N ALA A 97 13.35 4.82 3.11
CA ALA A 97 12.08 4.18 3.47
C ALA A 97 10.91 5.17 3.47
N GLU A 98 11.11 6.36 4.03
CA GLU A 98 10.12 7.45 4.01
C GLU A 98 9.72 7.81 2.58
N GLU A 99 10.69 8.01 1.69
CA GLU A 99 10.46 8.33 0.28
C GLU A 99 9.61 7.24 -0.41
N ARG A 100 9.92 5.96 -0.20
CA ARG A 100 9.14 4.86 -0.78
C ARG A 100 7.70 4.80 -0.29
N ILE A 101 7.49 5.02 1.01
CA ILE A 101 6.13 5.03 1.59
C ILE A 101 5.34 6.21 1.01
N GLU A 102 5.97 7.39 0.92
CA GLU A 102 5.36 8.59 0.34
C GLU A 102 5.04 8.43 -1.14
N ASP A 103 5.92 7.79 -1.92
CA ASP A 103 5.70 7.52 -3.34
C ASP A 103 4.47 6.65 -3.59
N VAL A 104 4.32 5.57 -2.81
CA VAL A 104 3.14 4.70 -2.92
C VAL A 104 1.90 5.45 -2.49
N LYS A 105 1.94 6.17 -1.38
CA LYS A 105 0.81 6.96 -0.89
C LYS A 105 0.38 8.05 -1.88
N SER A 106 1.34 8.73 -2.50
CA SER A 106 1.09 9.71 -3.56
C SER A 106 0.46 9.04 -4.78
N THR A 107 0.92 7.84 -5.13
CA THR A 107 0.32 7.06 -6.22
C THR A 107 -1.12 6.69 -5.93
N ILE A 108 -1.45 6.21 -4.73
CA ILE A 108 -2.83 5.92 -4.31
C ILE A 108 -3.69 7.19 -4.41
N SER A 109 -3.20 8.32 -3.93
CA SER A 109 -3.92 9.60 -3.99
C SER A 109 -4.12 10.13 -5.42
N ASP A 110 -3.28 9.72 -6.37
CA ASP A 110 -3.38 10.06 -7.79
C ASP A 110 -4.30 9.11 -8.56
N CYS A 111 -4.63 7.95 -7.99
CA CYS A 111 -5.52 6.98 -8.61
C CYS A 111 -6.98 7.47 -8.65
N THR A 112 -7.72 7.00 -9.66
CA THR A 112 -9.15 7.31 -9.79
C THR A 112 -9.90 6.83 -8.53
N PRO A 113 -10.74 7.68 -7.89
CA PRO A 113 -11.49 7.28 -6.72
C PRO A 113 -12.41 6.09 -6.99
N LEU A 114 -12.49 5.17 -6.03
CA LEU A 114 -13.41 4.05 -6.08
C LEU A 114 -14.83 4.49 -5.74
N PRO A 115 -15.87 3.82 -6.31
CA PRO A 115 -17.23 4.04 -5.88
C PRO A 115 -17.37 3.68 -4.39
N PRO A 116 -18.26 4.37 -3.64
CA PRO A 116 -18.51 3.98 -2.26
C PRO A 116 -18.99 2.53 -2.24
N LYS A 117 -18.43 1.72 -1.32
CA LYS A 117 -18.96 0.38 -1.06
C LYS A 117 -20.45 0.51 -0.76
N PRO A 118 -21.30 -0.38 -1.30
CA PRO A 118 -22.65 -0.48 -0.76
C PRO A 118 -22.48 -0.70 0.74
N GLU A 119 -23.11 0.15 1.55
CA GLU A 119 -23.19 -0.10 2.98
C GLU A 119 -23.74 -1.52 3.11
N ASP A 120 -23.01 -2.40 3.80
CA ASP A 120 -23.59 -3.66 4.24
C ASP A 120 -24.83 -3.26 5.04
N GLU A 121 -26.02 -3.39 4.43
CA GLU A 121 -27.27 -3.40 5.17
C GLU A 121 -27.12 -4.58 6.12
N ASP A 122 -26.64 -4.29 7.34
CA ASP A 122 -26.71 -5.16 8.49
C ASP A 122 -28.13 -5.73 8.48
N GLY A 123 -28.21 -7.00 8.07
CA GLY A 123 -29.46 -7.67 7.78
C GLY A 123 -30.30 -7.79 9.03
N GLU A 124 -31.08 -6.76 9.34
CA GLU A 124 -32.24 -6.87 10.19
C GLU A 124 -33.35 -7.49 9.33
N PHE A 125 -33.27 -8.80 9.12
CA PHE A 125 -34.42 -9.58 8.69
C PHE A 125 -35.47 -9.50 9.82
N PRO A 126 -36.64 -8.85 9.62
CA PRO A 126 -37.70 -9.00 10.59
C PRO A 126 -38.23 -10.44 10.51
N LEU A 127 -38.13 -11.16 11.64
CA LEU A 127 -38.75 -12.47 11.88
C LEU A 127 -40.27 -12.42 11.74
#